data_AF-A0AAD6WTC7-F1
#
_entry.id   AF-A0AAD6WTC7-F1
#
_cell.length_a   1.000
_cell.length_b   1.000
_cell.length_c   1.000
_cell.angle_alpha   90.00
_cell.angle_beta   90.00
_cell.angle_gamma   90.00
#
_symmetry.space_group_name_H-M   'P 1'
#
loop_
_entity.id
_entity.type
_entity.pdbx_description
1 polymer ?
#
loop_
_entity_poly.entity_id
_entity_poly.type
_entity_poly.pdbx_seq_one_letter_code
_entity_poly.pdbx_strand_id
1 'polypeptide(L)'
;MVVGGMTQYLTKVQGMPKEVEERLEKRIRHFLWAEKVKVTVNKETIYAPADDSGRNLLDIVARNEAITVTWLKSYLTFGKGRAMWAYVTDEIMSINAIGGDDNVDVILRANPYLQKWKPTRLDLSKDLQRMMKIGDKYDLRLDGLAISRKIQRDMPIWYHNKMNATRALFNLGSEVQCLRKKP
;
A
#
# COMPACT_ATOMS: atom_id res chain seq x y z
N MET A 1 -14.49 20.17 -12.05
CA MET A 1 -15.56 19.19 -11.75
C MET A 1 -15.87 19.19 -10.26
N VAL A 2 -17.11 19.51 -9.86
CA VAL A 2 -17.51 19.74 -8.45
C VAL A 2 -17.40 18.47 -7.59
N VAL A 3 -17.80 17.30 -8.12
CA VAL A 3 -17.77 16.01 -7.41
C VAL A 3 -16.36 15.65 -6.92
N GLY A 4 -15.35 15.92 -7.76
CA GLY A 4 -13.95 15.68 -7.42
C GLY A 4 -13.53 16.44 -6.16
N GLY A 5 -13.72 17.75 -6.17
CA GLY A 5 -13.36 18.63 -5.05
C GLY A 5 -14.13 18.32 -3.76
N MET A 6 -15.45 18.08 -3.87
CA MET A 6 -16.30 17.81 -2.70
C MET A 6 -15.96 16.48 -2.00
N THR A 7 -15.49 15.48 -2.74
CA THR A 7 -15.26 14.14 -2.18
C THR A 7 -13.80 13.86 -1.83
N GLN A 8 -12.86 14.62 -2.40
CA GLN A 8 -11.42 14.34 -2.28
C GLN A 8 -10.93 14.36 -0.83
N TYR A 9 -11.31 15.36 -0.03
CA TYR A 9 -10.88 15.46 1.37
C TYR A 9 -11.33 14.26 2.20
N LEU A 10 -12.63 13.96 2.22
CA LEU A 10 -13.15 12.83 2.97
C LEU A 10 -12.54 11.50 2.49
N THR A 11 -12.40 11.33 1.18
CA THR A 11 -11.74 10.14 0.63
C THR A 11 -10.30 10.00 1.09
N LYS A 12 -9.58 11.13 1.22
CA LYS A 12 -8.20 11.16 1.69
C LYS A 12 -8.07 10.79 3.17
N VAL A 13 -9.08 11.08 3.99
CA VAL A 13 -9.04 10.89 5.46
C VAL A 13 -9.52 9.50 5.87
N GLN A 14 -10.63 9.02 5.31
CA GLN A 14 -11.30 7.77 5.74
C GLN A 14 -11.52 6.77 4.59
N GLY A 15 -10.95 7.06 3.41
CA GLY A 15 -11.25 6.31 2.21
C GLY A 15 -12.66 6.53 1.67
N MET A 16 -12.98 5.82 0.59
CA MET A 16 -14.32 5.79 -0.01
C MET A 16 -14.82 4.34 -0.03
N PRO A 17 -15.98 4.02 0.57
CA PRO A 17 -16.59 2.71 0.41
C PRO A 17 -16.92 2.41 -1.06
N LYS A 18 -16.80 1.16 -1.49
CA LYS A 18 -16.99 0.74 -2.89
C LYS A 18 -18.37 1.12 -3.42
N GLU A 19 -19.41 0.94 -2.62
CA GLU A 19 -20.79 1.31 -2.98
C GLU A 19 -20.94 2.82 -3.27
N VAL A 20 -20.23 3.67 -2.52
CA VAL A 20 -20.25 5.13 -2.72
C VAL A 20 -19.49 5.50 -4.00
N GLU A 21 -18.35 4.85 -4.23
CA GLU A 21 -17.55 5.01 -5.45
C GLU A 21 -18.36 4.67 -6.70
N GLU A 22 -18.98 3.48 -6.73
CA GLU A 22 -19.83 3.03 -7.84
C GLU A 22 -21.03 3.95 -8.06
N ARG A 23 -21.65 4.43 -6.96
CA ARG A 23 -22.78 5.37 -7.04
C ARG A 23 -22.35 6.71 -7.63
N LEU A 24 -21.19 7.23 -7.26
CA LEU A 24 -20.65 8.48 -7.82
C LEU A 24 -20.26 8.31 -9.29
N GLU A 25 -19.61 7.21 -9.65
CA GLU A 25 -19.28 6.89 -11.04
C GLU A 25 -20.55 6.83 -11.91
N LYS A 26 -21.60 6.15 -11.43
CA LYS A 26 -22.90 6.11 -12.11
C LYS A 26 -23.52 7.50 -12.27
N ARG A 27 -23.48 8.34 -11.24
CA ARG A 27 -23.99 9.72 -11.31
C ARG A 27 -23.22 10.58 -12.30
N ILE A 28 -21.90 10.48 -12.33
CA ILE A 28 -21.06 11.19 -13.31
C ILE A 28 -21.41 10.74 -14.71
N ARG A 29 -21.57 9.43 -14.94
CA ARG A 29 -21.95 8.89 -16.24
C ARG A 29 -23.35 9.35 -16.67
N HIS A 30 -24.34 9.29 -15.78
CA HIS A 30 -25.70 9.78 -16.08
C HIS A 30 -25.69 11.27 -16.43
N PHE A 31 -24.93 12.09 -15.68
CA PHE A 31 -24.79 13.51 -15.97
C PHE A 31 -24.13 13.76 -17.33
N LEU A 32 -23.03 13.07 -17.64
CA LEU A 32 -22.31 13.23 -18.91
C LEU A 32 -23.19 12.89 -20.12
N TRP A 33 -24.05 11.89 -19.99
CA TRP A 33 -24.87 11.37 -21.08
C TRP A 33 -26.33 11.85 -21.06
N ALA A 34 -26.68 12.82 -20.21
CA ALA A 34 -28.05 13.32 -20.03
C ALA A 34 -29.08 12.18 -19.90
N GLU A 35 -28.77 11.23 -19.01
CA GLU A 35 -29.62 10.06 -18.67
C GLU A 35 -29.85 9.05 -19.82
N LYS A 36 -29.10 9.15 -20.94
CA LYS A 36 -29.16 8.15 -22.01
C LYS A 36 -28.69 6.78 -21.51
N VAL A 37 -29.53 5.76 -21.71
CA VAL A 37 -29.26 4.37 -21.28
C VAL A 37 -28.22 3.69 -22.19
N LYS A 38 -28.30 3.91 -23.51
CA LYS A 38 -27.35 3.36 -24.48
C LYS A 38 -26.30 4.41 -24.84
N VAL A 39 -25.04 4.07 -24.59
CA VAL A 39 -23.87 4.88 -24.88
C VAL A 39 -22.90 4.01 -25.68
N THR A 40 -22.35 4.54 -26.77
CA THR A 40 -21.44 3.82 -27.67
C THR A 40 -19.97 4.05 -27.35
N VAL A 41 -19.65 5.04 -26.53
CA VAL A 41 -18.27 5.37 -26.12
C VAL A 41 -17.94 4.63 -24.83
N ASN A 42 -16.81 3.92 -24.82
CA ASN A 42 -16.31 3.22 -23.62
C ASN A 42 -15.74 4.20 -22.58
N LYS A 43 -15.51 3.72 -21.36
CA LYS A 43 -15.06 4.57 -20.25
C LYS A 43 -13.64 5.12 -20.49
N GLU A 44 -12.78 4.28 -21.04
CA GLU A 44 -11.37 4.56 -21.25
C GLU A 44 -11.17 5.77 -22.18
N THR A 45 -11.96 5.87 -23.26
CA THR A 45 -11.91 7.02 -24.18
C THR A 45 -12.36 8.31 -23.50
N ILE A 46 -13.35 8.26 -22.61
CA ILE A 46 -13.87 9.45 -21.94
C ILE A 46 -12.85 10.01 -20.93
N TYR A 47 -12.11 9.13 -20.26
CA TYR A 47 -11.07 9.50 -19.30
C TYR A 47 -9.78 9.99 -19.96
N ALA A 48 -9.53 9.62 -21.22
CA ALA A 48 -8.35 10.05 -21.96
C ALA A 48 -8.22 11.59 -22.08
N PRO A 49 -6.99 12.12 -22.25
CA PRO A 49 -6.76 13.54 -22.50
C PRO A 49 -7.55 14.05 -23.71
N ALA A 50 -7.86 15.36 -23.71
CA ALA A 50 -8.58 15.98 -24.82
C ALA A 50 -7.81 15.88 -26.16
N ASP A 51 -6.48 15.89 -26.09
CA ASP A 51 -5.59 15.76 -27.26
C ASP A 51 -5.71 14.38 -27.93
N ASP A 52 -6.06 13.35 -27.16
CA ASP A 52 -6.26 11.97 -27.65
C ASP A 52 -7.74 11.70 -27.99
N SER A 53 -8.49 12.73 -28.39
CA SER A 53 -9.94 12.67 -28.65
C SER A 53 -10.79 12.30 -27.41
N GLY A 54 -10.21 12.36 -26.21
CA GLY A 54 -10.91 12.12 -24.96
C GLY A 54 -11.62 13.36 -24.40
N ARG A 55 -12.15 13.25 -23.19
CA ARG A 55 -12.83 14.36 -22.49
C ARG A 55 -12.15 14.80 -21.21
N ASN A 56 -11.01 14.20 -20.87
CA ASN A 56 -10.30 14.43 -19.62
C ASN A 56 -11.23 14.36 -18.40
N LEU A 57 -12.16 13.40 -18.43
CA LEU A 57 -13.12 13.21 -17.36
C LEU A 57 -12.42 12.61 -16.15
N LEU A 58 -12.77 13.06 -14.95
CA LEU A 58 -12.27 12.48 -13.71
C LEU A 58 -12.67 11.00 -13.60
N ASP A 59 -11.66 10.15 -13.57
CA ASP A 59 -11.76 8.79 -13.08
C ASP A 59 -11.67 8.78 -11.55
N ILE A 60 -12.80 8.58 -10.88
CA ILE A 60 -12.87 8.53 -9.40
C ILE A 60 -12.08 7.33 -8.87
N VAL A 61 -12.12 6.19 -9.55
CA VAL A 61 -11.46 4.96 -9.11
C VAL A 61 -9.96 5.19 -9.14
N ALA A 62 -9.42 5.65 -10.27
CA ALA A 62 -8.00 5.94 -10.41
C ALA A 62 -7.54 7.02 -9.40
N ARG A 63 -8.34 8.06 -9.15
CA ARG A 63 -8.04 9.07 -8.12
C ARG A 63 -7.98 8.46 -6.72
N ASN A 64 -8.94 7.61 -6.35
CA ASN A 64 -8.97 6.97 -5.03
C ASN A 64 -7.80 6.00 -4.83
N GLU A 65 -7.39 5.30 -5.89
CA GLU A 65 -6.18 4.49 -5.90
C GLU A 65 -4.93 5.36 -5.72
N ALA A 66 -4.82 6.48 -6.45
CA ALA A 66 -3.72 7.42 -6.29
C ALA A 66 -3.63 8.00 -4.87
N ILE A 67 -4.78 8.29 -4.24
CA ILE A 67 -4.84 8.67 -2.82
C ILE A 67 -4.21 7.56 -1.96
N THR A 68 -4.55 6.30 -2.19
CA THR A 68 -3.94 5.18 -1.45
C THR A 68 -2.44 5.06 -1.72
N VAL A 69 -1.99 5.28 -2.96
CA VAL A 69 -0.55 5.30 -3.31
C VAL A 69 0.19 6.37 -2.51
N THR A 70 -0.40 7.55 -2.31
CA THR A 70 0.23 8.59 -1.47
C THR A 70 0.33 8.19 0.01
N TRP A 71 -0.62 7.41 0.53
CA TRP A 71 -0.53 6.84 1.88
C TRP A 71 0.59 5.80 1.95
N LEU A 72 0.66 4.91 0.96
CA LEU A 72 1.73 3.91 0.85
C LEU A 72 3.11 4.56 0.76
N LYS A 73 3.26 5.64 -0.03
CA LYS A 73 4.49 6.44 -0.08
C LYS A 73 4.87 7.01 1.29
N SER A 74 3.89 7.54 2.03
CA SER A 74 4.12 8.06 3.39
C SER A 74 4.55 6.95 4.36
N TYR A 75 3.90 5.77 4.29
CA TYR A 75 4.28 4.60 5.07
C TYR A 75 5.70 4.10 4.79
N LEU A 76 6.13 4.12 3.52
CA LEU A 76 7.48 3.69 3.11
C LEU A 76 8.54 4.78 3.28
N THR A 77 8.19 5.92 3.85
CA THR A 77 9.18 6.95 4.19
C THR A 77 9.85 6.56 5.51
N PHE A 78 11.14 6.21 5.44
CA PHE A 78 11.96 5.86 6.61
C PHE A 78 12.83 7.04 7.05
N GLY A 79 13.20 7.09 8.35
CA GLY A 79 14.07 8.13 8.92
C GLY A 79 13.33 9.31 9.57
N LYS A 80 13.96 10.49 9.60
CA LYS A 80 13.49 11.67 10.37
C LYS A 80 12.12 12.22 9.96
N GLY A 81 11.63 11.86 8.77
CA GLY A 81 10.32 12.27 8.25
C GLY A 81 9.25 11.18 8.29
N ARG A 82 9.50 10.06 8.98
CA ARG A 82 8.54 8.95 9.06
C ARG A 82 7.30 9.38 9.83
N ALA A 83 6.13 9.16 9.24
CA ALA A 83 4.87 9.56 9.86
C ALA A 83 4.57 8.70 11.11
N MET A 84 4.04 9.32 12.16
CA MET A 84 3.76 8.63 13.43
C MET A 84 2.85 7.40 13.28
N TRP A 85 1.82 7.50 12.43
CA TRP A 85 0.90 6.39 12.17
C TRP A 85 1.58 5.18 11.49
N ALA A 86 2.73 5.38 10.83
CA ALA A 86 3.47 4.30 10.18
C ALA A 86 4.06 3.34 11.23
N TYR A 87 4.52 3.85 12.37
CA TYR A 87 4.99 3.01 13.48
C TYR A 87 3.86 2.17 14.07
N VAL A 88 2.68 2.77 14.27
CA VAL A 88 1.49 2.04 14.71
C VAL A 88 1.10 0.95 13.70
N THR A 89 1.23 1.26 12.41
CA THR A 89 0.96 0.30 11.33
C THR A 89 1.95 -0.86 11.34
N ASP A 90 3.24 -0.59 11.58
CA ASP A 90 4.27 -1.63 11.70
C ASP A 90 3.91 -2.60 12.84
N GLU A 91 3.50 -2.09 14.01
CA GLU A 91 3.07 -2.91 15.16
C GLU A 91 1.78 -3.71 14.89
N ILE A 92 0.77 -3.07 14.29
CA ILE A 92 -0.47 -3.78 13.93
C ILE A 92 -0.16 -4.93 12.95
N MET A 93 0.72 -4.70 11.98
CA MET A 93 1.12 -5.74 11.04
C MET A 93 1.99 -6.81 11.71
N SER A 94 2.90 -6.44 12.61
CA SER A 94 3.82 -7.37 13.28
C SER A 94 3.06 -8.39 14.14
N ILE A 95 2.04 -7.95 14.88
CA ILE A 95 1.20 -8.79 15.74
C ILE A 95 0.38 -9.80 14.91
N ASN A 96 -0.04 -9.42 13.70
CA ASN A 96 -0.90 -10.23 12.85
C ASN A 96 -0.13 -11.06 11.81
N ALA A 97 1.09 -11.56 12.07
CA ALA A 97 1.86 -12.31 11.07
C ALA A 97 1.24 -13.68 10.74
N ILE A 98 1.48 -14.18 9.52
CA ILE A 98 0.89 -15.44 9.04
C ILE A 98 1.81 -16.64 9.32
N GLY A 99 1.21 -17.72 9.85
CA GLY A 99 1.77 -19.08 9.81
C GLY A 99 3.11 -19.20 10.53
N GLY A 100 4.12 -19.76 9.85
CA GLY A 100 5.44 -19.96 10.46
C GLY A 100 6.19 -18.68 10.84
N ASP A 101 5.79 -17.52 10.29
CA ASP A 101 6.36 -16.24 10.70
C ASP A 101 5.77 -15.77 12.03
N ASP A 102 4.64 -16.33 12.46
CA ASP A 102 4.06 -16.07 13.79
C ASP A 102 4.91 -16.64 14.95
N ASN A 103 5.82 -17.56 14.65
CA ASN A 103 6.78 -18.09 15.63
C ASN A 103 8.06 -17.24 15.74
N VAL A 104 8.23 -16.22 14.89
CA VAL A 104 9.38 -15.29 14.96
C VAL A 104 9.06 -14.22 16.00
N ASP A 105 9.98 -13.87 16.88
CA ASP A 105 9.78 -12.78 17.85
C ASP A 105 9.24 -11.51 17.17
N VAL A 106 8.17 -10.93 17.72
CA VAL A 106 7.47 -9.75 17.20
C VAL A 106 8.42 -8.56 17.02
N ILE A 107 9.43 -8.43 17.90
CA ILE A 107 10.43 -7.36 17.85
C ILE A 107 11.27 -7.42 16.56
N LEU A 108 11.40 -8.62 15.96
CA LEU A 108 12.15 -8.81 14.73
C LEU A 108 11.32 -8.55 13.47
N ARG A 109 10.00 -8.37 13.60
CA ARG A 109 9.05 -8.12 12.51
C ARG A 109 8.87 -6.61 12.31
N ALA A 110 9.89 -5.96 11.76
CA ALA A 110 9.91 -4.52 11.59
C ALA A 110 8.99 -4.02 10.46
N ASN A 111 9.10 -4.59 9.25
CA ASN A 111 8.33 -4.09 8.10
C ASN A 111 8.12 -5.16 6.99
N PRO A 112 6.88 -5.42 6.55
CA PRO A 112 6.57 -6.48 5.58
C PRO A 112 6.92 -6.15 4.12
N TYR A 113 7.38 -4.92 3.83
CA TYR A 113 7.94 -4.55 2.52
C TYR A 113 9.48 -4.62 2.47
N LEU A 114 10.14 -4.65 3.63
CA LEU A 114 11.59 -4.85 3.72
C LEU A 114 11.97 -6.31 4.05
N GLN A 115 11.04 -7.06 4.65
CA GLN A 115 11.22 -8.44 5.10
C GLN A 115 10.24 -9.42 4.44
N LYS A 116 10.57 -10.71 4.52
CA LYS A 116 9.85 -11.78 3.80
C LYS A 116 8.48 -12.16 4.39
N TRP A 117 8.22 -11.82 5.65
CA TRP A 117 6.98 -12.16 6.33
C TRP A 117 5.81 -11.28 5.85
N LYS A 118 4.58 -11.75 6.06
CA LYS A 118 3.35 -11.01 5.71
C LYS A 118 2.32 -11.07 6.83
N PRO A 119 1.55 -9.98 7.06
CA PRO A 119 0.43 -9.98 7.98
C PRO A 119 -0.84 -10.60 7.36
N THR A 120 -1.69 -11.16 8.20
CA THR A 120 -3.03 -11.64 7.88
C THR A 120 -3.91 -10.45 7.54
N ARG A 121 -4.36 -10.37 6.28
CA ARG A 121 -5.15 -9.22 5.81
C ARG A 121 -6.50 -9.10 6.50
N LEU A 122 -7.11 -10.23 6.86
CA LEU A 122 -8.45 -10.25 7.47
C LEU A 122 -8.50 -9.51 8.81
N ASP A 123 -7.39 -9.53 9.54
CA ASP A 123 -7.29 -8.93 10.88
C ASP A 123 -6.84 -7.46 10.84
N LEU A 124 -6.53 -6.94 9.64
CA LEU A 124 -6.18 -5.53 9.44
C LEU A 124 -7.43 -4.67 9.21
N SER A 125 -7.34 -3.39 9.55
CA SER A 125 -8.38 -2.41 9.19
C SER A 125 -8.57 -2.33 7.67
N LYS A 126 -9.77 -1.94 7.22
CA LYS A 126 -10.10 -1.84 5.78
C LYS A 126 -9.13 -0.95 5.01
N ASP A 127 -8.60 0.10 5.65
CA ASP A 127 -7.63 1.01 5.02
C ASP A 127 -6.26 0.35 4.84
N LEU A 128 -5.78 -0.40 5.83
CA LEU A 128 -4.54 -1.16 5.70
C LEU A 128 -4.66 -2.28 4.66
N GLN A 129 -5.80 -2.98 4.64
CA GLN A 129 -6.10 -3.97 3.59
C GLN A 129 -6.04 -3.34 2.19
N ARG A 130 -6.66 -2.16 2.02
CA ARG A 130 -6.63 -1.41 0.77
C ARG A 130 -5.21 -0.99 0.41
N MET A 131 -4.44 -0.46 1.36
CA MET A 131 -3.06 -0.04 1.15
C MET A 131 -2.17 -1.21 0.71
N MET A 132 -2.29 -2.37 1.37
CA MET A 132 -1.56 -3.58 0.98
C MET A 132 -1.97 -4.08 -0.41
N LYS A 133 -3.28 -4.11 -0.70
CA LYS A 133 -3.80 -4.51 -2.01
C LYS A 133 -3.27 -3.61 -3.14
N ILE A 134 -3.18 -2.30 -2.90
CA ILE A 134 -2.60 -1.35 -3.85
C ILE A 134 -1.11 -1.59 -4.02
N GLY A 135 -0.39 -1.91 -2.95
CA GLY A 135 1.01 -2.34 -3.02
C GLY A 135 1.21 -3.55 -3.93
N ASP A 136 0.35 -4.58 -3.82
CA ASP A 136 0.43 -5.74 -4.73
C ASP A 136 0.02 -5.38 -6.16
N LYS A 137 -1.06 -4.60 -6.33
CA LYS A 137 -1.61 -4.23 -7.64
C LYS A 137 -0.55 -3.58 -8.52
N TYR A 138 0.26 -2.72 -7.94
CA TYR A 138 1.35 -2.02 -8.62
C TYR A 138 2.72 -2.69 -8.43
N ASP A 139 2.74 -3.94 -7.96
CA ASP A 139 3.95 -4.74 -7.83
C ASP A 139 5.10 -4.03 -7.10
N LEU A 140 4.77 -3.46 -5.94
CA LEU A 140 5.73 -2.67 -5.16
C LEU A 140 6.88 -3.57 -4.67
N ARG A 141 8.10 -3.26 -5.12
CA ARG A 141 9.33 -3.99 -4.80
C ARG A 141 10.45 -3.04 -4.40
N LEU A 142 11.38 -3.53 -3.60
CA LEU A 142 12.67 -2.88 -3.40
C LEU A 142 13.54 -3.11 -4.64
N ASP A 143 13.72 -2.06 -5.43
CA ASP A 143 14.53 -2.08 -6.66
C ASP A 143 15.48 -0.87 -6.73
N GLY A 144 16.62 -1.05 -7.39
CA GLY A 144 17.63 -0.02 -7.55
C GLY A 144 18.89 -0.53 -8.26
N LEU A 145 19.36 0.24 -9.25
CA LEU A 145 20.54 -0.09 -10.06
C LEU A 145 21.84 -0.15 -9.23
N ALA A 146 22.01 0.81 -8.30
CA ALA A 146 23.19 0.90 -7.44
C ALA A 146 22.78 1.48 -6.07
N ILE A 147 22.40 0.61 -5.14
CA ILE A 147 22.01 1.02 -3.78
C ILE A 147 23.27 1.36 -2.97
N SER A 148 23.32 2.56 -2.37
CA SER A 148 24.46 2.97 -1.54
C SER A 148 24.70 2.03 -0.36
N ARG A 149 25.97 1.85 0.06
CA ARG A 149 26.31 1.01 1.23
C ARG A 149 25.61 1.46 2.51
N LYS A 150 25.34 2.77 2.64
CA LYS A 150 24.60 3.31 3.79
C LYS A 150 23.20 2.71 3.84
N ILE A 151 22.45 2.79 2.73
CA ILE A 151 21.09 2.23 2.64
C ILE A 151 21.11 0.71 2.84
N GLN A 152 22.11 0.00 2.29
CA GLN A 152 22.23 -1.44 2.50
C GLN A 152 22.44 -1.79 3.98
N ARG A 153 23.17 -0.98 4.73
CA ARG A 153 23.39 -1.16 6.18
C ARG A 153 22.18 -0.78 7.03
N ASP A 154 21.32 0.08 6.52
CA ASP A 154 20.06 0.47 7.18
C ASP A 154 18.96 -0.59 7.00
N MET A 155 19.16 -1.62 6.14
CA MET A 155 18.21 -2.72 5.98
C MET A 155 18.13 -3.58 7.26
N PRO A 156 16.95 -4.15 7.58
CA PRO A 156 16.82 -5.10 8.66
C PRO A 156 17.81 -6.27 8.48
N ILE A 157 18.62 -6.55 9.51
CA ILE A 157 19.55 -7.69 9.47
C ILE A 157 18.76 -9.00 9.35
N TRP A 158 17.70 -9.12 10.15
CA TRP A 158 16.88 -10.33 10.23
C TRP A 158 15.82 -10.37 9.13
N TYR A 159 15.69 -11.52 8.47
CA TYR A 159 14.61 -11.84 7.52
C TYR A 159 14.36 -10.85 6.36
N HIS A 160 15.35 -10.02 5.98
CA HIS A 160 15.17 -9.08 4.87
C HIS A 160 14.98 -9.79 3.51
N ASN A 161 14.34 -9.09 2.57
CA ASN A 161 13.88 -9.66 1.30
C ASN A 161 14.98 -10.23 0.40
N LYS A 162 16.21 -9.70 0.47
CA LYS A 162 17.35 -10.17 -0.33
C LYS A 162 18.18 -11.27 0.34
N MET A 163 17.77 -11.73 1.52
CA MET A 163 18.49 -12.76 2.26
C MET A 163 18.23 -14.16 1.71
N ASN A 164 19.25 -15.02 1.67
CA ASN A 164 19.14 -16.43 1.29
C ASN A 164 19.22 -17.41 2.49
N ALA A 165 19.39 -16.91 3.71
CA ALA A 165 19.42 -17.71 4.92
C ALA A 165 18.10 -18.45 5.20
N THR A 166 18.21 -19.64 5.78
CA THR A 166 17.07 -20.44 6.23
C THR A 166 16.52 -19.91 7.55
N ARG A 167 15.24 -20.21 7.84
CA ARG A 167 14.63 -19.88 9.15
C ARG A 167 15.39 -20.52 10.33
N ALA A 168 15.93 -21.72 10.12
CA ALA A 168 16.76 -22.42 11.11
C ALA A 168 18.00 -21.59 11.47
N LEU A 169 18.73 -21.04 10.50
CA LEU A 169 19.92 -20.22 10.76
C LEU A 169 19.59 -19.02 11.65
N PHE A 170 18.42 -18.41 11.47
CA PHE A 170 18.03 -17.26 12.27
C PHE A 170 17.50 -17.60 13.65
N ASN A 171 17.02 -18.82 13.89
CA ASN A 171 16.37 -19.18 15.15
C ASN A 171 17.21 -20.12 16.02
N LEU A 172 18.07 -20.93 15.41
CA LEU A 172 18.77 -22.05 16.04
C LEU A 172 20.27 -21.75 16.02
N GLY A 173 20.76 -21.10 17.08
CA GLY A 173 22.16 -20.78 17.30
C GLY A 173 22.33 -19.88 18.52
N SER A 174 23.27 -20.22 19.41
CA SER A 174 23.50 -19.48 20.66
C SER A 174 24.00 -18.06 20.39
N GLU A 175 24.79 -17.90 19.34
CA GLU A 175 25.37 -16.66 18.83
C GLU A 175 24.28 -15.75 18.28
N VAL A 176 23.34 -16.33 17.53
CA VAL A 176 22.20 -15.61 16.96
C VAL A 176 21.25 -15.13 18.06
N GLN A 177 21.00 -15.96 19.08
CA GLN A 177 20.24 -15.54 20.26
C GLN A 177 20.96 -14.44 21.04
N CYS A 178 22.29 -14.47 21.13
CA CYS A 178 23.08 -13.41 21.75
C CYS A 178 22.97 -12.08 20.98
N LEU A 179 23.09 -12.13 19.64
CA LEU A 179 22.97 -10.96 18.77
C LEU A 179 21.58 -10.32 18.78
N ARG A 180 20.52 -11.08 19.11
CA ARG A 180 19.17 -10.52 19.31
C ARG A 180 19.03 -9.75 20.62
N LYS A 181 19.81 -10.12 21.65
CA LYS A 181 19.71 -9.55 23.00
C LYS A 181 20.61 -8.34 23.23
N LYS A 182 21.63 -8.15 22.39
CA LYS A 182 22.52 -6.98 22.44
C LYS A 182 22.08 -5.96 21.39
N PRO A 183 21.45 -4.85 21.79
CA PRO A 183 21.24 -3.71 20.89
C PRO A 183 22.57 -3.06 20.48
#